data_AF-A0A1V2RNT1-F1
#
_entry.id   AF-A0A1V2RNT1-F1
#
_cell.length_a   1.000
_cell.length_b   1.000
_cell.length_c   1.000
_cell.angle_alpha   90.00
_cell.angle_beta   90.00
_cell.angle_gamma   90.00
#
_symmetry.space_group_name_H-M   'P 1'
#
loop_
_entity.id
_entity.type
_entity.pdbx_description
1 polymer ?
#
loop_
_entity_poly.entity_id
_entity_poly.type
_entity_poly.pdbx_seq_one_letter_code
_entity_poly.pdbx_strand_id
1 'polypeptide(L)'
;MPPPKKRPRGPKSYVYAVVHDGGGRFLMGRKNVNGHFFQSGSAILRQGKRLNGSGLNALPGGALEDRDLAAGNLYAAVRTGATRELKEELNFTCEGYRGYREWAMGNTRYYGAFFRCASPQLLESYCGAASYTLRAAQAAVTEIKQGKIADYAAFRRDFPLAPMDNELDTVEIWSVTTHWQTIAGWRADENLSWFFDILQELREPSGHLVTGAMAAGPSLPG
;
A
#
# COMPACT_ATOMS: atom_id res chain seq x y z
N MET A 1 41.32 13.15 -2.13
CA MET A 1 40.46 11.95 -2.35
C MET A 1 39.24 12.36 -3.15
N PRO A 2 38.97 11.76 -4.32
CA PRO A 2 37.70 11.96 -4.99
C PRO A 2 36.57 11.34 -4.14
N PRO A 3 35.39 11.97 -4.05
CA PRO A 3 34.26 11.41 -3.34
C PRO A 3 33.86 10.06 -3.98
N PRO A 4 33.41 9.08 -3.18
CA PRO A 4 32.98 7.80 -3.71
C PRO A 4 31.84 8.04 -4.71
N LYS A 5 32.00 7.51 -5.93
CA LYS A 5 30.95 7.53 -6.96
C LYS A 5 29.72 6.84 -6.35
N LYS A 6 28.61 7.57 -6.23
CA LYS A 6 27.32 7.00 -5.82
C LYS A 6 27.02 5.81 -6.75
N ARG A 7 26.89 4.61 -6.18
CA ARG A 7 26.45 3.43 -6.96
C ARG A 7 25.16 3.78 -7.69
N PRO A 8 24.98 3.36 -8.95
CA PRO A 8 23.70 3.52 -9.64
C PRO A 8 22.61 2.93 -8.74
N ARG A 9 21.56 3.70 -8.47
CA ARG A 9 20.39 3.16 -7.76
C ARG A 9 19.77 2.10 -8.69
N GLY A 10 19.65 0.87 -8.18
CA GLY A 10 18.95 -0.19 -8.88
C GLY A 10 17.49 0.19 -9.21
N PRO A 11 16.78 -0.67 -9.96
CA PRO A 11 15.37 -0.42 -10.28
C PRO A 11 14.56 -0.18 -9.02
N LYS A 12 13.69 0.83 -9.04
CA LYS A 12 12.77 1.06 -7.92
C LYS A 12 11.72 -0.03 -7.91
N SER A 13 11.41 -0.53 -6.73
CA SER A 13 10.41 -1.58 -6.55
C SER A 13 9.27 -1.07 -5.67
N TYR A 14 8.03 -1.27 -6.10
CA TYR A 14 6.83 -0.88 -5.37
C TYR A 14 5.90 -2.07 -5.20
N VAL A 15 5.25 -2.19 -4.06
CA VAL A 15 4.31 -3.26 -3.75
C VAL A 15 2.96 -2.70 -3.33
N TYR A 16 1.89 -3.30 -3.84
CA TYR A 16 0.51 -2.94 -3.52
C TYR A 16 -0.27 -4.16 -3.05
N ALA A 17 -0.92 -4.03 -1.90
CA ALA A 17 -1.73 -5.07 -1.31
C ALA A 17 -3.14 -5.09 -1.91
N VAL A 18 -3.54 -6.25 -2.43
CA VAL A 18 -4.90 -6.54 -2.90
C VAL A 18 -5.56 -7.45 -1.88
N VAL A 19 -6.34 -6.87 -0.95
CA VAL A 19 -7.12 -7.64 0.03
C VAL A 19 -8.49 -7.91 -0.54
N HIS A 20 -8.83 -9.18 -0.78
CA HIS A 20 -10.04 -9.58 -1.48
C HIS A 20 -10.71 -10.82 -0.87
N ASP A 21 -12.00 -11.02 -1.17
CA ASP A 21 -12.74 -12.20 -0.68
C ASP A 21 -12.68 -13.42 -1.60
N GLY A 22 -12.17 -13.23 -2.83
CA GLY A 22 -12.10 -14.25 -3.87
C GLY A 22 -13.36 -14.36 -4.72
N GLY A 23 -14.43 -13.63 -4.37
CA GLY A 23 -15.59 -13.37 -5.21
C GLY A 23 -15.48 -12.08 -6.01
N GLY A 24 -14.27 -11.49 -6.08
CA GLY A 24 -14.00 -10.25 -6.79
C GLY A 24 -14.31 -8.97 -6.00
N ARG A 25 -14.66 -9.06 -4.71
CA ARG A 25 -14.73 -7.88 -3.83
C ARG A 25 -13.38 -7.63 -3.19
N PHE A 26 -13.00 -6.37 -3.06
CA PHE A 26 -11.68 -5.98 -2.55
C PHE A 26 -11.71 -4.61 -1.85
N LEU A 27 -10.71 -4.36 -0.99
CA LEU A 27 -10.51 -3.04 -0.37
C LEU A 27 -9.89 -2.07 -1.39
N MET A 28 -10.52 -0.91 -1.54
CA MET A 28 -10.01 0.20 -2.33
C MET A 28 -9.89 1.43 -1.45
N GLY A 29 -8.72 2.05 -1.41
CA GLY A 29 -8.48 3.32 -0.71
C GLY A 29 -8.68 4.52 -1.63
N ARG A 30 -8.78 5.70 -1.02
CA ARG A 30 -8.63 7.00 -1.70
C ARG A 30 -7.55 7.80 -1.00
N LYS A 31 -6.59 8.34 -1.73
CA LYS A 31 -5.49 9.12 -1.14
C LYS A 31 -5.99 10.46 -0.62
N ASN A 32 -5.42 10.92 0.49
CA ASN A 32 -5.55 12.32 0.89
C ASN A 32 -5.03 13.25 -0.23
N VAL A 33 -5.52 14.48 -0.27
CA VAL A 33 -4.88 15.49 -1.12
C VAL A 33 -3.51 15.87 -0.56
N ASN A 34 -3.44 16.06 0.77
CA ASN A 34 -2.23 16.37 1.51
C ASN A 34 -2.07 15.41 2.69
N GLY A 35 -0.86 14.87 2.89
CA GLY A 35 -0.50 14.14 4.10
C GLY A 35 0.17 15.03 5.13
N HIS A 36 -0.16 14.85 6.40
CA HIS A 36 0.31 15.70 7.51
C HIS A 36 1.25 15.01 8.50
N PHE A 37 1.36 13.69 8.46
CA PHE A 37 2.30 12.95 9.28
C PHE A 37 2.82 11.73 8.53
N PHE A 38 4.11 11.42 8.72
CA PHE A 38 4.78 10.30 8.09
C PHE A 38 5.81 9.69 9.05
N GLN A 39 5.75 8.38 9.25
CA GLN A 39 6.74 7.63 10.02
C GLN A 39 8.12 7.74 9.40
N SER A 40 8.19 7.69 8.06
CA SER A 40 9.43 7.90 7.32
C SER A 40 9.95 9.31 7.59
N GLY A 41 11.06 9.41 8.34
CA GLY A 41 11.60 10.67 8.82
C GLY A 41 10.90 11.28 10.04
N SER A 42 9.91 10.58 10.64
CA SER A 42 9.17 11.02 11.83
C SER A 42 8.64 12.45 11.70
N ALA A 43 8.03 12.74 10.56
CA ALA A 43 7.63 14.09 10.16
C ALA A 43 6.22 14.43 10.61
N ILE A 44 6.04 15.63 11.17
CA ILE A 44 4.74 16.30 11.33
C ILE A 44 4.76 17.58 10.49
N LEU A 45 3.81 17.69 9.56
CA LEU A 45 3.71 18.77 8.60
C LEU A 45 2.42 19.54 8.82
N ARG A 46 2.50 20.66 9.53
CA ARG A 46 1.32 21.49 9.85
C ARG A 46 0.54 21.93 8.60
N GLN A 47 1.26 22.33 7.55
CA GLN A 47 0.68 22.72 6.26
C GLN A 47 0.38 21.52 5.33
N GLY A 48 0.78 20.32 5.75
CA GLY A 48 0.73 19.12 4.93
C GLY A 48 1.69 19.17 3.75
N LYS A 49 1.78 18.04 3.06
CA LYS A 49 2.49 17.89 1.79
C LYS A 49 1.56 17.22 0.80
N ARG A 50 1.46 17.77 -0.40
CA ARG A 50 0.68 17.15 -1.48
C ARG A 50 1.20 15.74 -1.77
N LEU A 51 0.28 14.78 -1.81
CA LEU A 51 0.61 13.38 -2.09
C LEU A 51 0.71 13.12 -3.60
N ASN A 52 1.55 12.16 -3.98
CA ASN A 52 1.52 11.61 -5.33
C ASN A 52 0.21 10.81 -5.50
N GLY A 53 -0.52 11.05 -6.58
CA GLY A 53 -1.89 10.52 -6.75
C GLY A 53 -2.90 11.18 -5.81
N SER A 54 -2.66 12.42 -5.37
CA SER A 54 -3.53 13.19 -4.45
C SER A 54 -5.00 13.11 -4.84
N GLY A 55 -5.85 12.60 -3.94
CA GLY A 55 -7.30 12.49 -4.17
C GLY A 55 -7.74 11.39 -5.14
N LEU A 56 -6.82 10.58 -5.67
CA LEU A 56 -7.15 9.46 -6.54
C LEU A 56 -7.37 8.17 -5.73
N ASN A 57 -7.96 7.18 -6.37
CA ASN A 57 -8.09 5.84 -5.79
C ASN A 57 -6.70 5.18 -5.69
N ALA A 58 -6.49 4.37 -4.67
CA ALA A 58 -5.24 3.68 -4.44
C ALA A 58 -5.44 2.34 -3.75
N LEU A 59 -4.68 1.35 -4.18
CA LEU A 59 -4.43 0.16 -3.37
C LEU A 59 -3.39 0.52 -2.30
N PRO A 60 -3.52 0.01 -1.05
CA PRO A 60 -2.51 0.24 -0.03
C PRO A 60 -1.15 -0.25 -0.50
N GLY A 61 -0.11 0.57 -0.38
CA GLY A 61 1.19 0.17 -0.91
C GLY A 61 2.17 1.30 -1.11
N GLY A 62 3.44 0.90 -1.22
CA GLY A 62 4.57 1.81 -1.29
C GLY A 62 5.82 1.13 -1.80
N ALA A 63 6.97 1.75 -1.57
CA ALA A 63 8.24 1.20 -2.03
C ALA A 63 8.61 -0.05 -1.22
N LEU A 64 9.21 -1.06 -1.87
CA LEU A 64 9.94 -2.09 -1.13
C LEU A 64 11.20 -1.48 -0.53
N GLU A 65 11.38 -1.67 0.77
CA GLU A 65 12.50 -1.13 1.53
C GLU A 65 13.56 -2.22 1.80
N ASP A 66 14.78 -1.80 2.16
CA ASP A 66 15.88 -2.74 2.47
C ASP A 66 15.49 -3.75 3.56
N ARG A 67 14.65 -3.33 4.54
CA ARG A 67 14.11 -4.22 5.58
C ARG A 67 13.17 -5.29 5.03
N ASP A 68 12.45 -5.01 3.95
CA ASP A 68 11.58 -5.99 3.30
C ASP A 68 12.45 -6.99 2.51
N LEU A 69 13.47 -6.50 1.82
CA LEU A 69 14.42 -7.31 1.04
C LEU A 69 15.27 -8.24 1.91
N ALA A 70 15.47 -7.89 3.19
CA ALA A 70 16.16 -8.75 4.17
C ALA A 70 15.40 -10.07 4.47
N ALA A 71 14.16 -10.24 3.98
CA ALA A 71 13.37 -11.46 4.16
C ALA A 71 13.89 -12.68 3.37
N GLY A 72 15.02 -12.55 2.66
CA GLY A 72 15.81 -13.65 2.11
C GLY A 72 15.47 -14.07 0.68
N ASN A 73 14.24 -13.83 0.21
CA ASN A 73 13.88 -13.95 -1.20
C ASN A 73 12.77 -12.96 -1.59
N LEU A 74 12.56 -12.78 -2.90
CA LEU A 74 11.60 -11.80 -3.43
C LEU A 74 10.16 -12.09 -3.00
N TYR A 75 9.75 -13.37 -2.93
CA TYR A 75 8.40 -13.74 -2.47
C TYR A 75 8.15 -13.29 -1.03
N ALA A 76 9.11 -13.55 -0.14
CA ALA A 76 9.04 -13.11 1.25
C ALA A 76 9.11 -11.58 1.36
N ALA A 77 9.95 -10.92 0.53
CA ALA A 77 10.05 -9.46 0.52
C ALA A 77 8.75 -8.78 0.08
N VAL A 78 8.12 -9.26 -0.99
CA VAL A 78 6.82 -8.74 -1.47
C VAL A 78 5.73 -8.96 -0.43
N ARG A 79 5.67 -10.14 0.20
CA ARG A 79 4.74 -10.41 1.31
C ARG A 79 4.96 -9.44 2.47
N THR A 80 6.21 -9.28 2.92
CA THR A 80 6.57 -8.45 4.07
C THR A 80 6.25 -6.98 3.78
N GLY A 81 6.67 -6.47 2.62
CA GLY A 81 6.39 -5.09 2.21
C GLY A 81 4.89 -4.82 2.12
N ALA A 82 4.12 -5.68 1.45
CA ALA A 82 2.66 -5.48 1.37
C ALA A 82 1.97 -5.54 2.73
N THR A 83 2.41 -6.44 3.61
CA THR A 83 1.88 -6.55 4.99
C THR A 83 2.20 -5.30 5.80
N ARG A 84 3.42 -4.78 5.64
CA ARG A 84 3.86 -3.54 6.27
C ARG A 84 3.01 -2.37 5.81
N GLU A 85 2.81 -2.18 4.50
CA GLU A 85 2.00 -1.08 3.96
C GLU A 85 0.55 -1.14 4.45
N LEU A 86 -0.07 -2.34 4.51
CA LEU A 86 -1.40 -2.51 5.13
C LEU A 86 -1.41 -2.07 6.61
N LYS A 87 -0.34 -2.35 7.35
CA LYS A 87 -0.22 -1.97 8.75
C LYS A 87 0.03 -0.47 8.91
N GLU A 88 0.90 0.11 8.09
CA GLU A 88 1.29 1.51 8.13
C GLU A 88 0.12 2.42 7.70
N GLU A 89 -0.62 2.06 6.65
CA GLU A 89 -1.70 2.91 6.11
C GLU A 89 -3.09 2.63 6.70
N LEU A 90 -3.37 1.38 7.10
CA LEU A 90 -4.72 0.96 7.54
C LEU A 90 -4.75 0.33 8.93
N ASN A 91 -3.60 0.21 9.60
CA ASN A 91 -3.46 -0.51 10.88
C ASN A 91 -4.00 -1.96 10.84
N PHE A 92 -3.99 -2.57 9.66
CA PHE A 92 -4.63 -3.85 9.36
C PHE A 92 -3.61 -4.92 8.95
N THR A 93 -3.91 -6.19 9.20
CA THR A 93 -3.11 -7.33 8.74
C THR A 93 -4.02 -8.40 8.13
N CYS A 94 -3.54 -9.06 7.08
CA CYS A 94 -4.23 -10.21 6.48
C CYS A 94 -3.25 -11.38 6.32
N GLU A 95 -3.56 -12.51 6.94
CA GLU A 95 -2.69 -13.69 6.86
C GLU A 95 -2.85 -14.47 5.56
N GLY A 96 -3.95 -14.25 4.83
CA GLY A 96 -4.36 -15.01 3.65
C GLY A 96 -3.55 -14.75 2.38
N TYR A 97 -2.24 -14.47 2.50
CA TYR A 97 -1.35 -14.23 1.36
C TYR A 97 -1.32 -15.42 0.41
N ARG A 98 -1.60 -15.17 -0.88
CA ARG A 98 -1.64 -16.19 -1.93
C ARG A 98 -0.44 -16.15 -2.86
N GLY A 99 0.20 -15.00 -2.96
CA GLY A 99 1.32 -14.78 -3.84
C GLY A 99 1.31 -13.38 -4.43
N TYR A 100 2.12 -13.18 -5.45
CA TYR A 100 2.20 -11.90 -6.14
C TYR A 100 2.29 -12.07 -7.65
N ARG A 101 2.05 -10.97 -8.35
CA ARG A 101 2.41 -10.80 -9.75
C ARG A 101 3.30 -9.58 -9.89
N GLU A 102 4.26 -9.67 -10.81
CA GLU A 102 5.21 -8.60 -11.13
C GLU A 102 4.84 -7.95 -12.47
N TRP A 103 5.01 -6.63 -12.54
CA TRP A 103 4.99 -5.84 -13.76
C TRP A 103 6.24 -4.97 -13.83
N ALA A 104 6.84 -4.88 -15.01
CA ALA A 104 8.02 -4.04 -15.26
C ALA A 104 7.66 -2.88 -16.19
N MET A 105 8.00 -1.66 -15.78
CA MET A 105 7.79 -0.44 -16.57
C MET A 105 9.05 0.42 -16.52
N GLY A 106 9.82 0.40 -17.62
CA GLY A 106 11.13 1.05 -17.67
C GLY A 106 12.07 0.51 -16.59
N ASN A 107 12.55 1.39 -15.71
CA ASN A 107 13.44 1.03 -14.60
C ASN A 107 12.70 0.86 -13.25
N THR A 108 11.38 0.64 -13.29
CA THR A 108 10.54 0.43 -12.11
C THR A 108 9.86 -0.93 -12.19
N ARG A 109 9.80 -1.62 -11.05
CA ARG A 109 9.05 -2.86 -10.85
C ARG A 109 7.87 -2.60 -9.92
N TYR A 110 6.72 -3.14 -10.28
CA TYR A 110 5.50 -3.07 -9.49
C TYR A 110 5.04 -4.48 -9.16
N TYR A 111 4.63 -4.69 -7.91
CA TYR A 111 4.16 -5.97 -7.42
C TYR A 111 2.73 -5.83 -6.87
N GLY A 112 1.82 -6.65 -7.38
CA GLY A 112 0.50 -6.83 -6.81
C GLY A 112 0.55 -8.03 -5.88
N ALA A 113 0.40 -7.79 -4.57
CA ALA A 113 0.44 -8.81 -3.53
C ALA A 113 -0.99 -9.18 -3.13
N PHE A 114 -1.39 -10.43 -3.39
CA PHE A 114 -2.79 -10.85 -3.27
C PHE A 114 -3.03 -11.54 -1.92
N PHE A 115 -3.95 -10.99 -1.14
CA PHE A 115 -4.38 -11.51 0.15
C PHE A 115 -5.86 -11.87 0.08
N ARG A 116 -6.16 -13.15 0.30
CA ARG A 116 -7.53 -13.66 0.32
C ARG A 116 -8.03 -13.82 1.75
N CYS A 117 -9.09 -13.11 2.10
CA CYS A 117 -9.83 -13.26 3.35
C CYS A 117 -11.24 -13.82 3.10
N ALA A 118 -11.98 -14.15 4.17
CA ALA A 118 -13.40 -14.44 4.04
C ALA A 118 -14.20 -13.14 3.84
N SER A 119 -15.33 -13.14 3.13
CA SER A 119 -16.13 -11.92 2.91
C SER A 119 -16.53 -11.19 4.22
N PRO A 120 -16.93 -11.89 5.31
CA PRO A 120 -17.16 -11.22 6.59
C PRO A 120 -15.92 -10.55 7.15
N GLN A 121 -14.74 -11.16 6.98
CA GLN A 121 -13.46 -10.57 7.39
C GLN A 121 -13.10 -9.36 6.54
N LEU A 122 -13.39 -9.38 5.22
CA LEU A 122 -13.23 -8.20 4.36
C LEU A 122 -14.11 -7.03 4.85
N LEU A 123 -15.35 -7.34 5.22
CA LEU A 123 -16.28 -6.36 5.79
C LEU A 123 -15.78 -5.83 7.13
N GLU A 124 -15.29 -6.69 8.02
CA GLU A 124 -14.67 -6.30 9.28
C GLU A 124 -13.43 -5.44 9.08
N SER A 125 -12.61 -5.75 8.07
CA SER A 125 -11.43 -4.96 7.71
C SER A 125 -11.84 -3.53 7.33
N TYR A 126 -12.90 -3.39 6.53
CA TYR A 126 -13.47 -2.11 6.13
C TYR A 126 -14.17 -1.37 7.29
N CYS A 127 -15.18 -1.98 7.91
CA CYS A 127 -16.05 -1.36 8.92
C CYS A 127 -15.37 -1.20 10.28
N GLY A 128 -14.45 -2.10 10.62
CA GLY A 128 -13.68 -2.09 11.85
C GLY A 128 -12.37 -1.33 11.67
N ALA A 129 -11.26 -2.06 11.51
CA ALA A 129 -9.92 -1.53 11.66
C ALA A 129 -9.65 -0.30 10.78
N ALA A 130 -9.88 -0.38 9.46
CA ALA A 130 -9.53 0.69 8.54
C ALA A 130 -10.35 1.96 8.80
N SER A 131 -11.68 1.86 8.89
CA SER A 131 -12.54 3.04 9.11
C SER A 131 -12.27 3.74 10.46
N TYR A 132 -12.04 2.98 11.55
CA TYR A 132 -11.69 3.59 12.84
C TYR A 132 -10.31 4.26 12.79
N THR A 133 -9.33 3.61 12.17
CA THR A 133 -7.97 4.15 12.03
C THR A 133 -7.94 5.42 11.19
N LEU A 134 -8.67 5.48 10.08
CA LEU A 134 -8.74 6.67 9.24
C LEU A 134 -9.47 7.83 9.92
N ARG A 135 -10.53 7.56 10.71
CA ARG A 135 -11.16 8.59 11.56
C ARG A 135 -10.19 9.15 12.61
N ALA A 136 -9.40 8.29 13.24
CA ALA A 136 -8.35 8.73 14.17
C ALA A 136 -7.28 9.59 13.47
N ALA A 137 -6.92 9.25 12.22
CA ALA A 137 -6.04 10.06 11.39
C ALA A 137 -6.61 11.47 11.16
N GLN A 138 -7.88 11.58 10.78
CA GLN A 138 -8.55 12.86 10.53
C GLN A 138 -8.60 13.75 11.80
N ALA A 139 -8.84 13.14 12.97
CA ALA A 139 -8.76 13.83 14.24
C ALA A 139 -7.32 14.33 14.53
N ALA A 140 -6.31 13.50 14.32
CA ALA A 140 -4.90 13.89 14.47
C ALA A 140 -4.50 15.05 13.55
N VAL A 141 -4.95 15.01 12.28
CA VAL A 141 -4.72 16.09 11.31
C VAL A 141 -5.29 17.43 11.80
N THR A 142 -6.47 17.40 12.43
CA THR A 142 -7.09 18.60 13.00
C THR A 142 -6.21 19.21 14.09
N GLU A 143 -5.71 18.38 15.00
CA GLU A 143 -4.82 18.80 16.09
C GLU A 143 -3.45 19.29 15.61
N ILE A 144 -2.87 18.64 14.59
CA ILE A 144 -1.63 19.06 13.92
C ILE A 144 -1.81 20.45 13.29
N LYS A 145 -2.90 20.68 12.55
CA LYS A 145 -3.20 21.98 11.93
C LYS A 145 -3.34 23.10 12.96
N GLN A 146 -3.94 22.78 14.10
CA GLN A 146 -4.05 23.70 15.25
C GLN A 146 -2.72 23.92 15.98
N GLY A 147 -1.70 23.11 15.71
CA GLY A 147 -0.38 23.18 16.34
C GLY A 147 -0.32 22.52 17.72
N LYS A 148 -1.32 21.69 18.09
CA LYS A 148 -1.33 20.97 19.36
C LYS A 148 -0.40 19.75 19.35
N ILE A 149 -0.17 19.19 18.17
CA ILE A 149 0.81 18.12 17.94
C ILE A 149 1.96 18.70 17.13
N ALA A 150 3.14 18.76 17.75
CA ALA A 150 4.34 19.35 17.14
C ALA A 150 5.32 18.31 16.58
N ASP A 151 5.30 17.08 17.11
CA ASP A 151 6.22 16.03 16.75
C ASP A 151 5.55 14.65 16.72
N TYR A 152 6.26 13.69 16.14
CA TYR A 152 5.74 12.36 15.89
C TYR A 152 5.56 11.55 17.18
N ALA A 153 6.34 11.82 18.23
CA ALA A 153 6.17 11.13 19.51
C ALA A 153 4.87 11.56 20.20
N ALA A 154 4.56 12.86 20.20
CA ALA A 154 3.28 13.39 20.66
C ALA A 154 2.11 12.81 19.86
N PHE A 155 2.24 12.77 18.53
CA PHE A 155 1.26 12.12 17.65
C PHE A 155 0.99 10.66 18.05
N ARG A 156 2.04 9.84 18.21
CA ARG A 156 1.88 8.42 18.54
C ARG A 156 1.28 8.18 19.92
N ARG A 157 1.55 9.06 20.88
CA ARG A 157 0.97 9.01 22.22
C ARG A 157 -0.52 9.37 22.21
N ASP A 158 -0.87 10.46 21.53
CA ASP A 158 -2.22 11.05 21.61
C ASP A 158 -3.20 10.40 20.62
N PHE A 159 -2.69 9.84 19.51
CA PHE A 159 -3.46 9.16 18.47
C PHE A 159 -2.91 7.76 18.16
N PRO A 160 -2.88 6.82 19.14
CA PRO A 160 -2.23 5.51 18.98
C PRO A 160 -2.91 4.62 17.93
N LEU A 161 -4.19 4.87 17.64
CA LEU A 161 -4.96 4.12 16.64
C LEU A 161 -4.88 4.68 15.22
N ALA A 162 -4.34 5.90 15.07
CA ALA A 162 -4.11 6.48 13.75
C ALA A 162 -3.04 5.67 13.00
N PRO A 163 -3.10 5.64 11.65
CA PRO A 163 -2.10 4.99 10.83
C PRO A 163 -0.75 5.65 11.07
N MET A 164 0.32 4.99 10.65
CA MET A 164 1.66 5.55 10.77
C MET A 164 1.87 6.69 9.76
N ASP A 165 1.23 6.57 8.59
CA ASP A 165 1.31 7.57 7.54
C ASP A 165 -0.09 8.12 7.19
N ASN A 166 -0.18 9.42 6.94
CA ASN A 166 -1.42 10.08 6.54
C ASN A 166 -1.64 10.01 5.02
N GLU A 167 -1.63 8.80 4.47
CA GLU A 167 -1.69 8.53 3.03
C GLU A 167 -3.14 8.45 2.52
N LEU A 168 -4.00 7.71 3.21
CA LEU A 168 -5.38 7.45 2.81
C LEU A 168 -6.38 8.31 3.58
N ASP A 169 -7.43 8.74 2.89
CA ASP A 169 -8.57 9.50 3.44
C ASP A 169 -9.73 8.56 3.78
N THR A 170 -10.09 7.72 2.80
CA THR A 170 -11.15 6.74 2.93
C THR A 170 -10.69 5.37 2.42
N VAL A 171 -11.39 4.35 2.88
CA VAL A 171 -11.38 3.01 2.30
C VAL A 171 -12.82 2.67 1.93
N GLU A 172 -13.04 1.79 0.96
CA GLU A 172 -14.33 1.25 0.56
C GLU A 172 -14.16 -0.21 0.13
N ILE A 173 -15.25 -0.97 0.09
CA ILE A 173 -15.26 -2.28 -0.57
C ILE A 173 -15.78 -2.10 -2.00
N TRP A 174 -14.88 -2.29 -2.95
CA TRP A 174 -15.21 -2.31 -4.37
C TRP A 174 -15.43 -3.74 -4.85
N SER A 175 -16.03 -3.87 -6.03
CA SER A 175 -16.19 -5.13 -6.76
C SER A 175 -15.64 -4.95 -8.17
N VAL A 176 -14.78 -5.87 -8.59
CA VAL A 176 -14.20 -5.84 -9.95
C VAL A 176 -15.26 -5.98 -11.04
N THR A 177 -16.45 -6.47 -10.70
CA THR A 177 -17.56 -6.57 -11.65
C THR A 177 -18.32 -5.25 -11.74
N THR A 178 -18.78 -4.69 -10.62
CA THR A 178 -19.63 -3.49 -10.64
C THR A 178 -18.86 -2.19 -10.87
N HIS A 179 -17.58 -2.16 -10.51
CA HIS A 179 -16.72 -0.98 -10.67
C HIS A 179 -15.79 -1.07 -11.89
N TRP A 180 -15.96 -2.10 -12.74
CA TRP A 180 -15.03 -2.35 -13.84
C TRP A 180 -14.92 -1.18 -14.81
N GLN A 181 -16.04 -0.53 -15.15
CA GLN A 181 -16.00 0.59 -16.10
C GLN A 181 -15.10 1.73 -15.61
N THR A 182 -15.16 2.05 -14.31
CA THR A 182 -14.28 3.03 -13.67
C THR A 182 -12.84 2.55 -13.70
N ILE A 183 -12.58 1.29 -13.32
CA ILE A 183 -11.22 0.69 -13.29
C ILE A 183 -10.61 0.66 -14.70
N ALA A 184 -11.38 0.26 -15.71
CA ALA A 184 -10.95 0.21 -17.10
C ALA A 184 -10.56 1.60 -17.63
N GLY A 185 -11.21 2.66 -17.16
CA GLY A 185 -10.83 4.04 -17.46
C GLY A 185 -9.44 4.43 -16.94
N TRP A 186 -8.93 3.76 -15.90
CA TRP A 186 -7.61 4.05 -15.32
C TRP A 186 -6.43 3.63 -16.21
N ARG A 187 -6.68 2.80 -17.23
CA ARG A 187 -5.63 2.36 -18.17
C ARG A 187 -4.92 3.53 -18.87
N ALA A 188 -5.63 4.63 -19.09
CA ALA A 188 -5.08 5.84 -19.72
C ALA A 188 -4.53 6.86 -18.70
N ASP A 189 -4.72 6.64 -17.40
CA ASP A 189 -4.24 7.54 -16.35
C ASP A 189 -2.86 7.09 -15.87
N GLU A 190 -1.86 7.95 -16.05
CA GLU A 190 -0.47 7.66 -15.69
C GLU A 190 -0.28 7.33 -14.19
N ASN A 191 -1.19 7.80 -13.31
CA ASN A 191 -1.13 7.57 -11.87
C ASN A 191 -1.91 6.33 -11.42
N LEU A 192 -2.74 5.74 -12.30
CA LEU A 192 -3.65 4.65 -11.94
C LEU A 192 -3.52 3.42 -12.86
N SER A 193 -2.82 3.55 -13.98
CA SER A 193 -2.65 2.49 -14.98
C SER A 193 -2.10 1.18 -14.39
N TRP A 194 -1.19 1.25 -13.41
CA TRP A 194 -0.71 0.03 -12.74
C TRP A 194 -1.76 -0.60 -11.82
N PHE A 195 -2.65 0.19 -11.21
CA PHE A 195 -3.77 -0.36 -10.45
C PHE A 195 -4.77 -1.06 -11.37
N PHE A 196 -4.94 -0.55 -12.60
CA PHE A 196 -5.70 -1.26 -13.63
C PHE A 196 -5.08 -2.64 -13.90
N ASP A 197 -3.78 -2.73 -14.17
CA ASP A 197 -3.12 -4.02 -14.46
C ASP A 197 -3.22 -5.02 -13.29
N ILE A 198 -3.05 -4.54 -12.06
CA ILE A 198 -3.18 -5.35 -10.84
C ILE A 198 -4.62 -5.87 -10.66
N LEU A 199 -5.62 -5.00 -10.83
CA LEU A 199 -7.03 -5.36 -10.68
C LEU A 199 -7.55 -6.19 -11.86
N GLN A 200 -6.94 -6.08 -13.03
CA GLN A 200 -7.19 -6.99 -14.14
C GLN A 200 -6.81 -8.42 -13.77
N GLU A 201 -5.67 -8.63 -13.10
CA GLU A 201 -5.31 -9.98 -12.60
C GLU A 201 -6.32 -10.50 -11.57
N LEU A 202 -6.91 -9.63 -10.74
CA LEU A 202 -7.99 -10.04 -9.82
C LEU A 202 -9.27 -10.43 -10.57
N ARG A 203 -9.60 -9.75 -11.68
CA ARG A 203 -10.80 -10.00 -12.48
C ARG A 203 -10.68 -11.23 -13.38
N GLU A 204 -9.54 -11.34 -14.06
CA GLU A 204 -9.23 -12.36 -15.06
C GLU A 204 -7.85 -12.95 -14.73
N PRO A 205 -7.77 -13.88 -13.75
CA PRO A 205 -6.51 -14.46 -13.30
C PRO A 205 -5.78 -15.16 -14.44
N SER A 206 -4.51 -14.81 -14.64
CA SER A 206 -3.73 -15.33 -15.76
C SER A 206 -3.04 -16.66 -15.47
N GLY A 207 -3.10 -17.13 -14.21
CA GLY A 207 -2.37 -18.31 -13.75
C GLY A 207 -0.89 -18.07 -13.44
N HIS A 208 -0.39 -16.83 -13.63
CA HIS A 208 1.02 -16.46 -13.41
C HIS A 208 1.32 -15.94 -12.01
N LEU A 209 0.43 -16.18 -11.04
CA LEU A 209 0.70 -15.80 -9.66
C LEU A 209 1.92 -16.59 -9.15
N VAL A 210 2.97 -15.89 -8.74
CA VAL A 210 4.11 -16.51 -8.07
C VAL A 210 3.67 -16.94 -6.68
N THR A 211 3.60 -18.25 -6.45
CA THR A 211 3.20 -18.86 -5.18
C THR A 211 4.40 -19.41 -4.42
N GLY A 212 4.28 -19.56 -3.09
CA GLY A 212 5.37 -20.05 -2.25
C GLY A 212 5.90 -21.45 -2.63
N ALA A 213 5.09 -22.28 -3.29
CA ALA A 213 5.52 -23.58 -3.80
C ALA A 213 6.47 -23.47 -5.01
N MET A 214 6.40 -22.36 -5.77
CA MET A 214 7.26 -22.09 -6.92
C MET A 214 8.45 -21.18 -6.59
N ALA A 215 8.50 -20.57 -5.40
CA ALA A 215 9.52 -19.59 -5.00
C ALA A 215 10.88 -20.22 -4.59
N ALA A 216 11.06 -21.53 -4.78
CA ALA A 216 12.34 -22.20 -4.57
C ALA A 216 13.27 -22.00 -5.79
N GLY A 217 13.77 -20.78 -5.98
CA GLY A 217 14.88 -20.48 -6.89
C GLY A 217 14.96 -19.02 -7.36
N PRO A 218 16.06 -18.61 -8.00
CA PRO A 218 17.43 -18.62 -7.47
C PRO A 218 17.65 -17.47 -6.46
N SER A 219 18.66 -17.62 -5.62
CA SER A 219 19.10 -16.62 -4.63
C SER A 219 19.33 -15.24 -5.27
N LEU A 220 18.96 -14.17 -4.57
CA LEU A 220 19.33 -12.80 -4.97
C LEU A 220 20.86 -12.67 -5.01
N PRO A 221 21.46 -12.01 -6.01
CA PRO A 221 22.89 -11.74 -6.02
C PRO A 221 23.25 -10.82 -4.84
N GLY A 222 24.23 -11.23 -4.04
CA GLY A 222 24.80 -10.47 -2.93
C GLY A 222 25.73 -9.33 -3.36
#